data_AF-A0A6L5BUQ7-F1
#
_entry.id   AF-A0A6L5BUQ7-F1
#
_cell.length_a   1.000
_cell.length_b   1.000
_cell.length_c   1.000
_cell.angle_alpha   90.00
_cell.angle_beta   90.00
_cell.angle_gamma   90.00
#
_symmetry.space_group_name_H-M   'P 1'
#
loop_
_entity.id
_entity.type
_entity.pdbx_description
1 polymer ?
#
loop_
_entity_poly.entity_id
_entity_poly.type
_entity_poly.pdbx_seq_one_letter_code
_entity_poly.pdbx_strand_id
1 'polypeptide(L)'
;MNVVRPLIKLRHVLLVPLALAALASTPVFAQPEIIIRQAPPPVRMEQVPMARPGYAWDNGHWRWDGRGYVWAPGHWQRMHHGGRWMPGHWEARGPNWYWIEGRWVR
;
A
#
# COMPACT_ATOMS: atom_id res chain seq x y z
N MET A 1 -9.67 -62.84 -18.96
CA MET A 1 -10.30 -61.56 -18.56
C MET A 1 -9.33 -60.84 -17.62
N ASN A 2 -8.52 -59.91 -18.12
CA ASN A 2 -7.54 -59.16 -17.31
C ASN A 2 -7.80 -57.66 -17.47
N VAL A 3 -8.62 -57.09 -16.60
CA VAL A 3 -8.87 -55.64 -16.54
C VAL A 3 -8.42 -55.13 -15.18
N VAL A 4 -7.10 -54.95 -15.01
CA VAL A 4 -6.55 -54.32 -13.79
C VAL A 4 -5.59 -53.17 -14.12
N ARG A 5 -5.60 -52.67 -15.37
CA ARG A 5 -4.69 -51.60 -15.81
C ARG A 5 -5.21 -50.13 -15.85
N PRO A 6 -6.44 -49.72 -15.48
CA PRO A 6 -6.81 -48.31 -15.69
C PRO A 6 -6.77 -47.40 -14.44
N LEU A 7 -6.73 -47.90 -13.20
CA LEU A 7 -7.00 -47.05 -12.02
C LEU A 7 -5.83 -46.14 -11.57
N ILE A 8 -4.58 -46.46 -11.90
CA ILE A 8 -3.42 -45.65 -11.45
C ILE A 8 -3.27 -44.36 -12.28
N LYS A 9 -3.73 -44.35 -13.53
CA LYS A 9 -3.57 -43.17 -14.43
C LYS A 9 -4.50 -42.02 -14.07
N LEU A 10 -5.65 -42.26 -13.44
CA LEU A 10 -6.66 -41.23 -13.16
C LEU A 10 -6.31 -40.33 -11.97
N ARG A 11 -5.61 -40.87 -10.96
CA ARG A 11 -5.12 -40.14 -9.77
C ARG A 11 -4.22 -38.95 -10.12
N HIS A 12 -3.41 -39.08 -11.17
CA HIS A 12 -2.38 -38.09 -11.51
C HIS A 12 -2.95 -36.96 -12.39
N VAL A 13 -4.06 -37.21 -13.09
CA VAL A 13 -4.72 -36.24 -13.97
C VAL A 13 -5.44 -35.13 -13.19
N LEU A 14 -5.86 -35.39 -11.94
CA LEU A 14 -6.47 -34.39 -11.06
C LEU A 14 -5.47 -33.68 -10.14
N LEU A 15 -4.38 -34.35 -9.75
CA LEU A 15 -3.39 -33.77 -8.82
C LEU A 15 -2.46 -32.74 -9.48
N VAL A 16 -2.09 -32.94 -10.75
CA VAL A 16 -1.22 -32.01 -11.48
C VAL A 16 -1.86 -30.64 -11.73
N PRO A 17 -3.10 -30.52 -12.24
CA PRO A 17 -3.73 -29.20 -12.45
C PRO A 17 -4.02 -28.47 -11.13
N LEU A 18 -4.30 -29.21 -10.04
CA LEU A 18 -4.53 -28.61 -8.73
C LEU A 18 -3.25 -28.04 -8.12
N ALA A 19 -2.11 -28.75 -8.26
CA ALA A 19 -0.81 -28.24 -7.83
C ALA A 19 -0.37 -27.01 -8.63
N LEU A 20 -0.68 -26.97 -9.93
CA LEU A 20 -0.36 -25.82 -10.79
C LEU A 20 -1.20 -24.58 -10.43
N ALA A 21 -2.48 -24.76 -10.08
CA ALA A 21 -3.35 -23.66 -9.66
C ALA A 21 -2.91 -23.04 -8.33
N ALA A 22 -2.40 -23.84 -7.39
CA ALA A 22 -1.85 -23.34 -6.12
C ALA A 22 -0.57 -22.51 -6.33
N LEU A 23 0.29 -22.91 -7.28
CA LEU A 23 1.51 -22.16 -7.63
C LEU A 23 1.24 -20.85 -8.39
N ALA A 24 0.09 -20.74 -9.06
CA ALA A 24 -0.32 -19.53 -9.77
C ALA A 24 -1.01 -18.48 -8.88
N SER A 25 -1.31 -18.82 -7.62
CA SER A 25 -1.96 -17.89 -6.70
C SER A 25 -0.94 -16.94 -6.09
N THR A 26 -0.79 -15.73 -6.66
CA THR A 26 -0.02 -14.67 -6.04
C THR A 26 -0.82 -14.05 -4.89
N PRO A 27 -0.28 -13.92 -3.68
CA PRO A 27 -0.95 -13.18 -2.62
C PRO A 27 -1.15 -11.73 -3.08
N VAL A 28 -2.40 -11.29 -3.14
CA VAL A 28 -2.72 -9.86 -3.22
C VAL A 28 -2.63 -9.30 -1.81
N PHE A 29 -1.69 -8.40 -1.58
CA PHE A 29 -1.67 -7.61 -0.37
C PHE A 29 -2.70 -6.49 -0.54
N ALA A 30 -3.86 -6.63 0.08
CA ALA A 30 -4.79 -5.52 0.22
C ALA A 30 -4.09 -4.43 1.05
N GLN A 31 -3.90 -3.24 0.46
CA GLN A 31 -3.49 -2.09 1.24
C GLN A 31 -4.65 -1.80 2.21
N PRO A 32 -4.41 -1.75 3.54
CA PRO A 32 -5.48 -1.45 4.48
C PRO A 32 -5.98 -0.03 4.19
N GLU A 33 -7.15 0.07 3.57
CA GLU A 33 -7.86 1.33 3.38
C GLU A 33 -8.41 1.74 4.75
N ILE A 34 -7.68 2.59 5.46
CA ILE A 34 -8.05 3.04 6.80
C ILE A 34 -9.20 4.04 6.68
N ILE A 35 -10.43 3.56 6.87
CA ILE A 35 -11.65 4.38 6.88
C ILE A 35 -11.80 5.02 8.27
N ILE A 36 -11.50 6.31 8.38
CA ILE A 36 -11.60 7.03 9.66
C ILE A 36 -12.82 7.95 9.65
N ARG A 37 -13.77 7.70 10.56
CA ARG A 37 -14.97 8.54 10.75
C ARG A 37 -14.67 9.83 11.53
N GLN A 38 -13.57 9.86 12.27
CA GLN A 38 -13.10 11.02 13.00
C GLN A 38 -12.21 11.88 12.10
N ALA A 39 -12.54 13.16 11.93
CA ALA A 39 -11.71 14.07 11.15
C ALA A 39 -10.28 14.13 11.71
N PRO A 40 -9.23 14.12 10.86
CA PRO A 40 -7.88 14.34 11.32
C PRO A 40 -7.79 15.70 12.02
N PRO A 41 -7.00 15.82 13.10
CA PRO A 41 -6.75 17.11 13.70
C PRO A 41 -6.19 18.08 12.66
N PRO A 42 -6.30 19.40 12.87
CA PRO A 42 -5.68 20.37 12.00
C PRO A 42 -4.22 20.00 11.72
N VAL A 43 -3.80 20.14 10.45
CA VAL A 43 -2.41 19.89 10.07
C VAL A 43 -1.52 20.76 10.95
N ARG A 44 -0.62 20.12 11.69
CA ARG A 44 0.39 20.86 12.44
C ARG A 44 1.32 21.47 11.41
N MET A 45 1.50 22.78 11.44
CA MET A 45 2.54 23.40 10.62
C MET A 45 3.89 22.96 11.17
N GLU A 46 4.65 22.24 10.36
CA GLU A 46 6.03 21.91 10.62
C GLU A 46 6.91 22.98 9.95
N GLN A 47 7.97 23.41 10.62
CA GLN A 47 8.97 24.26 9.97
C GLN A 47 9.66 23.42 8.90
N VAL A 48 9.42 23.75 7.64
CA VAL A 48 10.13 23.15 6.51
C VAL A 48 11.62 23.47 6.67
N PRO A 49 12.51 22.48 6.82
CA PRO A 49 13.93 22.76 6.98
C PRO A 49 14.52 23.31 5.68
N MET A 50 15.71 23.90 5.76
CA MET A 50 16.39 24.46 4.59
C MET A 50 16.45 23.45 3.44
N ALA A 51 16.06 23.90 2.25
CA ALA A 51 16.02 23.07 1.05
C ALA A 51 17.37 22.37 0.81
N ARG A 52 17.32 21.06 0.57
CA ARG A 52 18.49 20.23 0.29
C ARG A 52 18.53 19.86 -1.19
N PRO A 53 19.59 20.23 -1.94
CA PRO A 53 19.70 19.86 -3.35
C PRO A 53 19.59 18.35 -3.56
N GLY A 54 18.77 17.92 -4.52
CA GLY A 54 18.53 16.50 -4.79
C GLY A 54 17.60 15.79 -3.80
N TYR A 55 16.91 16.53 -2.94
CA TYR A 55 15.88 15.99 -2.04
C TYR A 55 14.61 16.85 -2.10
N ALA A 56 13.47 16.21 -1.88
CA ALA A 56 12.20 16.87 -1.62
C ALA A 56 11.82 16.69 -0.14
N TRP A 57 11.25 17.73 0.45
CA TRP A 57 10.70 17.64 1.80
C TRP A 57 9.31 17.02 1.73
N ASP A 58 9.12 15.91 2.45
CA ASP A 58 7.82 15.31 2.70
C ASP A 58 7.33 15.81 4.06
N ASN A 59 6.25 16.59 4.06
CA ASN A 59 5.76 17.23 5.27
C ASN A 59 5.25 16.18 6.27
N GLY A 60 5.45 16.44 7.56
CA GLY A 60 4.82 15.64 8.60
C GLY A 60 3.30 15.64 8.47
N HIS A 61 2.70 14.54 8.89
CA HIS A 61 1.26 14.33 8.79
C HIS A 61 0.73 13.53 9.97
N TRP A 62 -0.56 13.65 10.22
CA TRP A 62 -1.25 12.76 11.14
C TRP A 62 -1.37 11.39 10.49
N ARG A 63 -0.88 10.36 11.16
CA ARG A 63 -1.05 8.95 10.79
C ARG A 63 -2.00 8.30 11.79
N TRP A 64 -2.87 7.43 11.31
CA TRP A 64 -3.74 6.63 12.19
C TRP A 64 -3.03 5.36 12.64
N ASP A 65 -3.00 5.09 13.95
CA ASP A 65 -2.36 3.90 14.53
C ASP A 65 -3.36 2.79 14.93
N GLY A 66 -4.65 2.99 14.66
CA GLY A 66 -5.73 2.09 15.07
C GLY A 66 -6.49 2.55 16.32
N ARG A 67 -5.90 3.41 17.15
CA ARG A 67 -6.50 3.95 18.37
C ARG A 67 -6.70 5.46 18.30
N GLY A 68 -5.87 6.16 17.53
CA GLY A 68 -5.97 7.59 17.32
C GLY A 68 -4.99 8.12 16.28
N TYR A 69 -4.94 9.44 16.19
CA TYR A 69 -3.99 10.15 15.34
C TYR A 69 -2.67 10.36 16.07
N VAL A 70 -1.58 9.87 15.47
CA VAL A 70 -0.21 10.08 15.92
C VAL A 70 0.52 10.93 14.87
N TRP A 71 1.36 11.86 15.33
CA TRP A 71 2.13 12.71 14.42
C TRP A 71 3.30 11.92 13.83
N ALA A 72 3.33 11.78 12.51
CA ALA A 72 4.51 11.34 11.77
C ALA A 72 5.31 12.59 11.38
N PRO A 73 6.54 12.78 11.88
CA PRO A 73 7.39 13.92 11.51
C PRO A 73 7.78 13.85 10.04
N GLY A 74 7.98 15.01 9.42
CA GLY A 74 8.41 15.08 8.03
C GLY A 74 9.82 14.54 7.84
N HIS A 75 10.14 14.17 6.59
CA HIS A 75 11.44 13.62 6.24
C HIS A 75 11.86 13.98 4.83
N TRP A 76 13.15 13.82 4.56
CA TRP A 76 13.71 14.07 3.23
C TRP A 76 13.50 12.85 2.34
N GLN A 77 12.82 13.05 1.21
CA GLN A 77 12.71 12.10 0.12
C GLN A 77 13.80 12.37 -0.91
N ARG A 78 14.54 11.34 -1.32
CA ARG A 78 15.56 11.48 -2.37
C ARG A 78 14.88 11.76 -3.70
N MET A 79 15.34 12.78 -4.42
CA MET A 79 14.74 13.19 -5.68
C MET A 79 15.02 12.15 -6.77
N HIS A 80 13.96 11.66 -7.42
CA HIS A 80 14.06 10.80 -8.60
C HIS A 80 13.93 11.65 -9.88
N HIS A 81 14.77 11.35 -10.87
CA HIS A 81 15.03 12.16 -12.05
C HIS A 81 13.77 12.75 -12.71
N GLY A 82 13.74 14.08 -12.81
CA GLY A 82 12.72 14.85 -13.55
C GLY A 82 11.34 14.92 -12.90
N GLY A 83 11.15 14.31 -11.72
CA GLY A 83 9.87 14.34 -11.01
C GLY A 83 9.74 15.51 -10.04
N ARG A 84 8.54 16.07 -9.90
CA ARG A 84 8.16 16.94 -8.79
C ARG A 84 7.54 16.09 -7.68
N TRP A 85 7.97 16.32 -6.45
CA TRP A 85 7.35 15.69 -5.29
C TRP A 85 5.99 16.33 -5.04
N MET A 86 4.95 15.50 -4.92
CA MET A 86 3.64 15.91 -4.44
C MET A 86 3.43 15.29 -3.06
N PRO A 87 3.44 16.10 -1.98
CA PRO A 87 3.23 15.60 -0.62
C PRO A 87 1.91 14.86 -0.47
N GLY A 88 1.88 13.89 0.45
CA GLY A 88 0.65 13.22 0.83
C GLY A 88 -0.34 14.18 1.50
N HIS A 89 -1.62 13.86 1.44
CA HIS A 89 -2.66 14.67 2.07
C HIS A 89 -3.86 13.83 2.49
N TRP A 90 -4.59 14.34 3.48
CA TRP A 90 -5.89 13.79 3.86
C TRP A 90 -6.95 14.28 2.87
N GLU A 91 -7.67 13.33 2.27
CA GLU A 91 -8.81 13.58 1.39
C GLU A 91 -10.10 13.16 2.09
N ALA A 92 -11.09 14.05 2.13
CA ALA A 92 -12.42 13.73 2.62
C ALA A 92 -13.24 13.06 1.51
N ARG A 93 -13.78 11.86 1.77
CA ARG A 93 -14.76 11.21 0.89
C ARG A 93 -16.00 10.86 1.69
N GLY A 94 -17.01 11.72 1.59
CA GLY A 94 -18.24 11.60 2.37
C GLY A 94 -17.97 11.75 3.88
N PRO A 95 -18.44 10.83 4.74
CA PRO A 95 -18.21 10.89 6.19
C PRO A 95 -16.81 10.39 6.61
N ASN A 96 -15.99 9.95 5.65
CA ASN A 96 -14.75 9.25 5.91
C ASN A 96 -13.56 10.07 5.40
N TRP A 97 -12.42 9.90 6.08
CA TRP A 97 -11.14 10.51 5.70
C TRP A 97 -10.15 9.44 5.25
N TYR A 98 -9.41 9.75 4.19
CA TYR A 98 -8.45 8.85 3.57
C TYR A 98 -7.10 9.54 3.45
N TRP A 99 -6.03 8.83 3.84
CA TRP A 99 -4.67 9.31 3.60
C TRP A 99 -4.26 8.96 2.18
N ILE A 100 -3.97 9.98 1.38
CA ILE A 100 -3.39 9.82 0.05
C ILE A 100 -1.87 9.97 0.21
N GLU A 101 -1.15 8.88 -0.03
CA GLU A 101 0.31 8.87 0.06
C GLU A 101 0.96 9.86 -0.92
N GLY A 102 2.07 10.44 -0.48
CA GLY A 102 2.90 11.30 -1.32
C GLY A 102 3.47 10.55 -2.51
N ARG A 103 3.56 11.22 -3.66
CA ARG A 103 4.04 10.59 -4.89
C ARG A 103 4.84 11.54 -5.76
N TRP A 104 5.67 10.95 -6.61
CA TRP A 104 6.34 11.66 -7.69
C TRP A 104 5.37 11.85 -8.86
N VAL A 105 5.29 13.09 -9.35
CA VAL A 105 4.58 13.45 -10.58
C VAL A 105 5.57 13.97 -11.62
N ARG A 106 5.26 13.79 -12.91
CA ARG A 106 6.02 14.38 -14.02
C ARG A 106 5.37 15.70 -14.46
#